data_AF-A0A7S1KPM4-F1
#
_entry.id   AF-A0A7S1KPM4-F1
#
_cell.length_a   1.000
_cell.length_b   1.000
_cell.length_c   1.000
_cell.angle_alpha   90.00
_cell.angle_beta   90.00
_cell.angle_gamma   90.00
#
_symmetry.space_group_name_H-M   'P 1'
#
loop_
_entity.id
_entity.type
_entity.pdbx_description
1 polymer ?
#
loop_
_entity_poly.entity_id
_entity_poly.type
_entity_poly.pdbx_seq_one_letter_code
_entity_poly.pdbx_strand_id
1 'polypeptide(L)'
;MKSGINSGNSNLPTEDEQSIETRVREVFPYLDAGRRKKDKKIDTKDLQYVLKKIKAPRSWIQQTEEILWEIDDNNQGYLLVDDLVRTVQRIMNASKSNALEEPSRVIDIIDFVSKDPKLTGKISARDCILLLHNRFGGSVNETRLRDLFMNSNFQKATTEYISFTEFCKQVKVRRMLKQR
;
A
#
# COMPACT_ATOMS: atom_id res chain seq x y z
N MET A 1 17.81 9.18 -43.11
CA MET A 1 17.04 10.01 -42.15
C MET A 1 16.89 9.20 -40.86
N LYS A 2 17.55 9.61 -39.78
CA LYS A 2 17.46 8.94 -38.47
C LYS A 2 16.27 9.53 -37.73
N SER A 3 15.16 8.81 -37.66
CA SER A 3 14.03 9.12 -36.80
C SER A 3 14.38 8.72 -35.37
N GLY A 4 14.85 9.69 -34.58
CA GLY A 4 15.03 9.52 -33.14
C GLY A 4 13.68 9.37 -32.45
N ILE A 5 13.46 8.20 -31.85
CA ILE A 5 12.35 7.99 -30.92
C ILE A 5 12.71 8.77 -29.66
N ASN A 6 12.04 9.90 -29.47
CA ASN A 6 12.16 10.71 -28.27
C ASN A 6 11.58 9.89 -27.10
N SER A 7 12.48 9.29 -26.31
CA SER A 7 12.13 8.55 -25.11
C SER A 7 11.67 9.56 -24.07
N GLY A 8 10.36 9.83 -24.05
CA GLY A 8 9.72 10.70 -23.07
C GLY A 8 10.08 10.21 -21.67
N ASN A 9 10.85 11.03 -20.96
CA ASN A 9 11.26 10.79 -19.59
C ASN A 9 10.02 10.98 -18.69
N SER A 10 9.20 9.94 -18.54
CA SER A 10 8.05 9.93 -17.63
C SER A 10 8.57 9.73 -16.20
N ASN A 11 9.13 10.78 -15.59
CA ASN A 11 9.47 10.79 -14.17
C ASN A 11 8.18 10.82 -13.36
N LEU A 12 7.57 9.65 -13.15
CA LEU A 12 6.57 9.50 -12.09
C LEU A 12 7.26 9.84 -10.76
N PRO A 13 6.65 10.71 -9.92
CA PRO A 13 7.29 11.16 -8.69
C PRO A 13 7.50 9.97 -7.77
N THR A 14 8.74 9.76 -7.33
CA THR A 14 9.08 8.79 -6.27
C THR A 14 8.91 9.45 -4.92
N GLU A 15 8.29 8.77 -3.95
CA GLU A 15 8.20 9.29 -2.58
C GLU A 15 9.59 9.34 -1.93
N ASP A 16 9.97 10.52 -1.44
CA ASP A 16 11.07 10.68 -0.50
C ASP A 16 10.62 10.37 0.94
N GLU A 17 11.57 10.35 1.87
CA GLU A 17 11.33 9.99 3.27
C GLU A 17 10.35 10.94 3.97
N GLN A 18 10.39 12.24 3.64
CA GLN A 18 9.49 13.26 4.18
C GLN A 18 8.06 13.07 3.66
N SER A 19 7.91 12.69 2.39
CA SER A 19 6.62 12.40 1.76
C SER A 19 5.99 11.15 2.36
N ILE A 20 6.80 10.12 2.65
CA ILE A 20 6.37 8.92 3.36
C ILE A 20 5.85 9.27 4.75
N GLU A 21 6.63 10.02 5.53
CA GLU A 21 6.23 10.43 6.88
C GLU A 21 4.91 11.22 6.86
N THR A 22 4.81 12.20 5.97
CA THR A 22 3.61 13.03 5.80
C THR A 22 2.39 12.15 5.50
N ARG A 23 2.49 11.23 4.53
CA ARG A 23 1.42 10.30 4.18
C ARG A 23 1.01 9.42 5.36
N VAL A 24 1.96 8.86 6.11
CA VAL A 24 1.65 8.00 7.26
C VAL A 24 0.93 8.78 8.36
N ARG A 25 1.39 10.01 8.65
CA ARG A 25 0.75 10.89 9.64
C ARG A 25 -0.66 11.30 9.22
N GLU A 26 -0.90 11.54 7.93
CA GLU A 26 -2.22 11.83 7.38
C GLU A 26 -3.17 10.62 7.42
N VAL A 27 -2.63 9.41 7.23
CA VAL A 27 -3.40 8.16 7.25
C VAL A 27 -3.75 7.71 8.66
N PHE A 28 -2.89 8.00 9.64
CA PHE A 28 -3.04 7.54 11.01
C PHE A 28 -4.45 7.76 11.59
N PRO A 29 -5.10 8.94 11.45
CA PRO A 29 -6.43 9.18 11.99
C PRO A 29 -7.55 8.38 11.32
N TYR A 30 -7.31 7.79 10.14
CA TYR A 30 -8.23 6.86 9.48
C TYR A 30 -8.03 5.42 9.95
N LEU A 31 -6.84 5.10 10.48
CA LEU A 31 -6.53 3.81 11.08
C LEU A 31 -7.00 3.75 12.54
N ASP A 32 -6.82 4.83 13.33
CA ASP A 32 -7.40 5.02 14.67
C ASP A 32 -8.93 5.30 14.55
N ALA A 33 -9.69 4.25 14.24
CA ALA A 33 -11.10 4.34 13.85
C ALA A 33 -12.02 3.28 14.50
N GLY A 34 -11.49 2.30 15.24
CA GLY A 34 -12.26 1.22 15.86
C GLY A 34 -12.96 1.61 17.17
N ARG A 35 -12.59 2.74 17.78
CA ARG A 35 -13.16 3.23 19.05
C ARG A 35 -14.02 4.48 18.87
N ARG A 36 -14.98 4.67 19.80
CA ARG A 36 -15.80 5.90 19.89
C ARG A 36 -14.97 7.16 20.15
N LYS A 37 -13.72 7.01 20.61
CA LYS A 37 -12.76 8.09 20.88
C LYS A 37 -11.42 7.71 20.27
N LYS A 38 -10.88 8.59 19.42
CA LYS A 38 -9.51 8.53 18.90
C LYS A 38 -8.52 8.69 20.05
N ASP A 39 -7.78 7.64 20.37
CA ASP A 39 -6.85 7.62 21.50
C ASP A 39 -5.38 7.75 21.07
N LYS A 40 -5.16 8.02 19.77
CA LYS A 40 -3.84 8.15 19.14
C LYS A 40 -3.05 6.83 19.17
N LYS A 41 -3.76 5.70 19.23
CA LYS A 41 -3.20 4.36 19.18
C LYS A 41 -3.94 3.54 18.12
N ILE A 42 -3.25 2.59 17.52
CA ILE A 42 -3.86 1.62 16.62
C ILE A 42 -3.71 0.26 17.28
N ASP A 43 -4.82 -0.30 17.74
CA ASP A 43 -4.87 -1.66 18.28
C ASP A 43 -5.48 -2.66 17.28
N THR A 44 -5.57 -3.92 17.69
CA THR A 44 -6.20 -4.97 16.88
C THR A 44 -7.64 -4.63 16.46
N LYS A 45 -8.43 -3.97 17.32
CA LYS A 45 -9.84 -3.63 17.03
C LYS A 45 -9.91 -2.52 15.99
N ASP A 46 -9.01 -1.55 16.06
CA ASP A 46 -8.89 -0.48 15.07
C ASP A 46 -8.59 -1.06 13.67
N LEU A 47 -7.56 -1.90 13.56
CA LEU A 47 -7.24 -2.59 12.30
C LEU A 47 -8.38 -3.49 11.81
N GLN A 48 -9.03 -4.25 12.70
CA GLN A 48 -10.17 -5.09 12.31
C GLN A 48 -11.34 -4.24 11.78
N TYR A 49 -11.61 -3.09 12.39
CA TYR A 49 -12.63 -2.17 11.93
C TYR A 49 -12.32 -1.64 10.53
N VAL A 50 -11.09 -1.15 10.32
CA VAL A 50 -10.63 -0.65 9.02
C VAL A 50 -10.72 -1.74 7.95
N LEU A 51 -10.19 -2.93 8.23
CA LEU A 51 -10.20 -4.08 7.30
C LEU A 51 -11.64 -4.49 6.92
N LYS A 52 -12.57 -4.46 7.87
CA LYS A 52 -14.01 -4.68 7.59
C LYS A 52 -14.58 -3.58 6.69
N LYS A 53 -14.26 -2.31 6.94
CA LYS A 53 -14.77 -1.17 6.15
C LYS A 53 -14.26 -1.19 4.72
N ILE A 54 -12.98 -1.45 4.51
CA ILE A 54 -12.39 -1.56 3.17
C ILE A 54 -12.71 -2.88 2.45
N LYS A 55 -13.53 -3.75 3.07
CA LYS A 55 -13.95 -5.05 2.55
C LYS A 55 -12.77 -5.98 2.24
N ALA A 56 -11.78 -5.99 3.13
CA ALA A 56 -10.66 -6.90 3.04
C ALA A 56 -11.12 -8.37 3.15
N PRO A 57 -10.37 -9.33 2.58
CA PRO A 57 -10.68 -10.74 2.73
C PRO A 57 -10.78 -11.16 4.21
N ARG A 58 -11.63 -12.15 4.50
CA ARG A 58 -11.85 -12.64 5.87
C ARG A 58 -10.56 -13.08 6.55
N SER A 59 -9.60 -13.63 5.81
CA SER A 59 -8.29 -14.03 6.33
C SER A 59 -7.51 -12.86 6.94
N TRP A 60 -7.54 -11.68 6.32
CA TRP A 60 -6.88 -10.48 6.84
C TRP A 60 -7.49 -10.01 8.16
N ILE A 61 -8.82 -10.08 8.26
CA ILE A 61 -9.55 -9.72 9.48
C ILE A 61 -9.25 -10.71 10.61
N GLN A 62 -9.09 -12.00 10.29
CA GLN A 62 -8.76 -13.04 11.27
C GLN A 62 -7.32 -12.94 11.75
N GLN A 63 -6.39 -12.55 10.88
CA GLN A 63 -4.96 -12.44 11.17
C GLN A 63 -4.54 -11.07 11.69
N THR A 64 -5.49 -10.23 12.14
CA THR A 64 -5.16 -8.85 12.52
C THR A 64 -4.18 -8.77 13.70
N GLU A 65 -4.27 -9.69 14.66
CA GLU A 65 -3.31 -9.76 15.77
C GLU A 65 -1.89 -10.08 15.27
N GLU A 66 -1.76 -11.01 14.33
CA GLU A 66 -0.46 -11.33 13.71
C GLU A 66 0.09 -10.12 12.93
N ILE A 67 -0.76 -9.42 12.17
CA ILE A 67 -0.37 -8.23 11.40
C ILE A 67 0.15 -7.12 12.34
N LEU A 68 -0.48 -6.94 13.50
CA LEU A 68 -0.02 -5.99 14.50
C LEU A 68 1.31 -6.45 15.12
N TRP A 69 1.39 -7.74 15.47
CA TRP A 69 2.56 -8.34 16.11
C TRP A 69 3.82 -8.30 15.22
N GLU A 70 3.67 -8.36 13.90
CA GLU A 70 4.78 -8.24 12.93
C GLU A 70 5.59 -6.93 13.09
N ILE A 71 5.01 -5.90 13.69
CA ILE A 71 5.58 -4.54 13.73
C ILE A 71 5.51 -3.89 15.11
N ASP A 72 4.96 -4.57 16.11
CA ASP A 72 4.94 -4.12 17.52
C ASP A 72 6.23 -4.53 18.23
N ASP A 73 7.33 -3.86 17.88
CA ASP A 73 8.67 -4.14 18.43
C ASP A 73 8.73 -4.02 19.97
N ASN A 74 7.82 -3.25 20.57
CA ASN A 74 7.77 -2.99 22.01
C ASN A 74 6.76 -3.88 22.77
N ASN A 75 6.05 -4.76 22.06
CA ASN A 75 5.04 -5.67 22.60
C ASN A 75 3.99 -4.97 23.49
N GLN A 76 3.54 -3.78 23.08
CA GLN A 76 2.57 -2.97 23.82
C GLN A 76 1.12 -3.31 23.48
N GLY A 77 0.90 -4.09 22.40
CA GLY A 77 -0.43 -4.43 21.88
C GLY A 77 -1.11 -3.28 21.12
N TYR A 78 -0.37 -2.22 20.80
CA TYR A 78 -0.82 -1.10 19.99
C TYR A 78 0.35 -0.38 19.31
N LEU A 79 0.05 0.40 18.27
CA LEU A 79 1.04 1.19 17.53
C LEU A 79 0.77 2.68 17.66
N LEU A 80 1.84 3.46 17.83
CA LEU A 80 1.81 4.91 17.71
C LEU A 80 2.14 5.33 16.28
N VAL A 81 1.87 6.59 15.95
CA VAL A 81 2.16 7.13 14.62
C VAL A 81 3.63 7.00 14.24
N ASP A 82 4.54 7.19 15.20
CA ASP A 82 5.97 7.11 14.96
C ASP A 82 6.46 5.66 14.78
N ASP A 83 5.73 4.67 15.32
CA ASP A 83 6.00 3.25 15.05
C ASP A 83 5.63 2.91 13.59
N LEU A 84 4.51 3.44 13.09
CA LEU A 84 4.13 3.29 11.69
C LEU A 84 5.11 3.99 10.74
N VAL A 85 5.52 5.23 11.03
CA VAL A 85 6.48 5.97 10.19
C VAL A 85 7.78 5.17 10.06
N ARG A 86 8.33 4.74 11.20
CA ARG A 86 9.57 3.95 11.24
C ARG A 86 9.43 2.64 10.46
N THR A 87 8.32 1.94 10.62
CA THR A 87 8.03 0.68 9.93
C THR A 87 7.96 0.88 8.42
N VAL A 88 7.23 1.89 7.94
CA VAL A 88 7.08 2.16 6.51
C VAL A 88 8.42 2.57 5.90
N GLN A 89 9.17 3.46 6.56
CA GLN A 89 10.51 3.85 6.10
C GLN A 89 11.47 2.65 6.06
N ARG A 90 11.48 1.81 7.10
CA ARG A 90 12.31 0.59 7.18
C ARG A 90 12.05 -0.34 6.00
N ILE A 91 10.78 -0.68 5.75
CA ILE A 91 10.43 -1.62 4.67
C ILE A 91 10.65 -1.00 3.28
N MET A 92 10.37 0.29 3.10
CA MET A 92 10.62 0.99 1.82
C MET A 92 12.13 1.06 1.51
N ASN A 93 12.97 1.22 2.53
CA ASN A 93 14.43 1.19 2.39
C ASN A 93 14.96 -0.24 2.18
N ALA A 94 14.43 -1.21 2.93
CA ALA A 94 14.74 -2.63 2.76
C ALA A 94 14.28 -3.17 1.40
N SER A 95 13.28 -2.56 0.76
CA SER A 95 12.87 -2.89 -0.61
C SER A 95 13.84 -2.34 -1.66
N LYS A 96 14.69 -1.36 -1.31
CA LYS A 96 15.71 -0.79 -2.21
C LYS A 96 17.05 -1.53 -2.11
N SER A 97 17.38 -2.08 -0.95
CA SER A 97 18.48 -3.03 -0.79
C SER A 97 17.95 -4.45 -1.06
N ASN A 98 18.76 -5.38 -1.56
CA ASN A 98 18.33 -6.79 -1.72
C ASN A 98 18.29 -7.52 -0.37
N ALA A 99 17.76 -6.87 0.68
CA ALA A 99 17.69 -7.39 2.04
C ALA A 99 16.58 -8.44 2.20
N LEU A 100 16.62 -9.17 3.31
CA LEU A 100 15.62 -10.16 3.69
C LEU A 100 14.22 -9.52 3.70
N GLU A 101 13.22 -10.23 3.16
CA GLU A 101 11.87 -9.69 2.99
C GLU A 101 11.20 -9.41 4.35
N GLU A 102 10.99 -8.13 4.66
CA GLU A 102 10.27 -7.73 5.86
C GLU A 102 8.75 -7.90 5.69
N PRO A 103 8.01 -8.26 6.77
CA PRO A 103 6.56 -8.32 6.73
C PRO A 103 5.93 -6.99 6.30
N SER A 104 5.14 -7.01 5.24
CA SER A 104 4.66 -5.78 4.60
C SER A 104 3.14 -5.60 4.68
N ARG A 105 2.43 -6.43 5.45
CA ARG A 105 0.96 -6.45 5.47
C ARG A 105 0.41 -5.11 5.94
N VAL A 106 1.03 -4.48 6.93
CA VAL A 106 0.61 -3.14 7.39
C VAL A 106 0.74 -2.08 6.29
N ILE A 107 1.76 -2.19 5.43
CA ILE A 107 1.97 -1.24 4.34
C ILE A 107 0.88 -1.38 3.29
N ASP A 108 0.44 -2.59 3.00
CA ASP A 108 -0.69 -2.80 2.07
C ASP A 108 -1.94 -2.05 2.58
N ILE A 109 -2.16 -2.06 3.90
CA ILE A 109 -3.28 -1.36 4.55
C ILE A 109 -3.08 0.16 4.48
N ILE A 110 -1.89 0.66 4.86
CA ILE A 110 -1.57 2.10 4.83
C ILE A 110 -1.66 2.66 3.41
N ASP A 111 -1.07 1.97 2.43
CA ASP A 111 -1.08 2.35 1.02
C ASP A 111 -2.53 2.49 0.52
N PHE A 112 -3.36 1.46 0.74
CA PHE A 112 -4.73 1.48 0.29
C PHE A 112 -5.56 2.57 0.99
N VAL A 113 -5.47 2.66 2.32
CA VAL A 113 -6.23 3.65 3.12
C VAL A 113 -5.79 5.09 2.79
N SER A 114 -4.52 5.31 2.41
CA SER A 114 -4.04 6.62 1.96
C SER A 114 -4.76 7.15 0.72
N LYS A 115 -5.35 6.25 -0.08
CA LYS A 115 -6.12 6.59 -1.29
C LYS A 115 -7.62 6.37 -1.11
N ASP A 116 -8.04 5.85 0.05
CA ASP A 116 -9.43 5.64 0.44
C ASP A 116 -9.70 6.15 1.87
N PRO A 117 -9.54 7.47 2.15
CA PRO A 117 -9.70 8.04 3.50
C PRO A 117 -11.13 7.91 4.05
N LYS A 118 -12.11 7.64 3.19
CA LYS A 118 -13.51 7.40 3.56
C LYS A 118 -13.82 5.91 3.81
N LEU A 119 -12.82 5.03 3.68
CA LEU A 119 -12.92 3.58 3.87
C LEU A 119 -14.07 2.95 3.06
N THR A 120 -14.19 3.34 1.79
CA THR A 120 -15.21 2.85 0.85
C THR A 120 -14.92 1.43 0.34
N GLY A 121 -13.69 0.96 0.50
CA GLY A 121 -13.16 -0.29 -0.03
C GLY A 121 -12.75 -0.20 -1.49
N LYS A 122 -12.53 1.02 -2.01
CA LYS A 122 -12.24 1.28 -3.42
C LYS A 122 -11.24 2.42 -3.58
N ILE A 123 -10.25 2.23 -4.43
CA ILE A 123 -9.31 3.27 -4.90
C ILE A 123 -9.38 3.37 -6.42
N SER A 124 -8.93 4.46 -7.03
CA SER A 124 -8.87 4.53 -8.49
C SER A 124 -7.75 3.63 -9.04
N ALA A 125 -7.88 3.20 -10.31
CA ALA A 125 -6.79 2.48 -10.97
C ALA A 125 -5.49 3.31 -11.04
N ARG A 126 -5.61 4.64 -11.20
CA ARG A 126 -4.48 5.57 -11.19
C ARG A 126 -3.75 5.59 -9.85
N ASP A 127 -4.49 5.64 -8.75
CA ASP A 127 -3.92 5.62 -7.40
C ASP A 127 -3.20 4.30 -7.12
N CYS A 128 -3.81 3.18 -7.53
CA CYS A 128 -3.21 1.85 -7.45
C CYS A 128 -1.86 1.80 -8.19
N ILE A 129 -1.82 2.32 -9.42
CA ILE A 129 -0.60 2.43 -10.23
C ILE A 129 0.49 3.22 -9.49
N LEU A 130 0.14 4.39 -8.95
CA LEU A 130 1.09 5.28 -8.29
C LEU A 130 1.68 4.65 -7.03
N LEU A 131 0.84 4.02 -6.19
CA LEU A 131 1.30 3.30 -5.00
C LEU A 131 2.32 2.21 -5.36
N LEU A 132 2.01 1.42 -6.39
CA LEU A 132 2.87 0.31 -6.80
C LEU A 132 4.16 0.79 -7.47
N HIS A 133 4.12 1.90 -8.21
CA HIS A 133 5.31 2.55 -8.73
C HIS A 133 6.25 2.98 -7.60
N ASN A 134 5.71 3.70 -6.61
CA ASN A 134 6.49 4.22 -5.49
C ASN A 134 7.08 3.11 -4.63
N ARG A 135 6.34 2.03 -4.44
CA ARG A 135 6.75 0.91 -3.60
C ARG A 135 7.83 0.03 -4.21
N PHE A 136 7.73 -0.29 -5.49
CA PHE A 136 8.64 -1.25 -6.11
C PHE A 136 9.81 -0.60 -6.83
N GLY A 137 9.70 0.69 -7.18
CA GLY A 137 10.76 1.45 -7.84
C GLY A 137 11.12 0.85 -9.19
N GLY A 138 10.47 1.31 -10.25
CA GLY A 138 10.79 0.84 -11.59
C GLY A 138 10.30 1.81 -12.64
N SER A 139 11.05 1.93 -13.74
CA SER A 139 10.66 2.63 -14.97
C SER A 139 9.50 1.90 -15.64
N VAL A 140 8.38 1.76 -14.95
CA VAL A 140 7.19 1.21 -15.58
C VAL A 140 6.58 2.35 -16.36
N ASN A 141 6.83 2.31 -17.66
CA ASN A 141 6.24 3.24 -18.60
C ASN A 141 4.72 3.25 -18.35
N GLU A 142 4.11 4.42 -18.18
CA GLU A 142 2.69 4.55 -17.81
C GLU A 142 1.77 3.77 -18.77
N THR A 143 2.18 3.67 -20.04
CA THR A 143 1.56 2.84 -21.09
C THR A 143 1.63 1.35 -20.77
N ARG A 144 2.80 0.84 -20.32
CA ARG A 144 2.98 -0.57 -19.94
C ARG A 144 2.28 -0.90 -18.63
N LEU A 145 2.14 0.07 -17.73
CA LEU A 145 1.29 -0.03 -16.53
C LEU A 145 -0.17 -0.22 -16.95
N ARG A 146 -0.71 0.67 -17.78
CA ARG A 146 -2.08 0.53 -18.31
C ARG A 146 -2.28 -0.81 -19.02
N ASP A 147 -1.33 -1.24 -19.85
CA ASP A 147 -1.44 -2.51 -20.58
C ASP A 147 -1.41 -3.73 -19.65
N LEU A 148 -0.57 -3.74 -18.60
CA LEU A 148 -0.57 -4.80 -17.58
C LEU A 148 -1.90 -4.86 -16.83
N PHE A 149 -2.46 -3.71 -16.48
CA PHE A 149 -3.77 -3.62 -15.82
C PHE A 149 -4.93 -3.98 -16.77
N MET A 150 -4.84 -3.71 -18.07
CA MET A 150 -5.85 -4.09 -19.05
C MET A 150 -5.79 -5.57 -19.46
N ASN A 151 -4.60 -6.19 -19.45
CA ASN A 151 -4.40 -7.57 -19.88
C ASN A 151 -4.53 -8.60 -18.75
N SER A 152 -4.39 -8.21 -17.48
CA SER A 152 -4.55 -9.13 -16.34
C SER A 152 -6.03 -9.35 -15.99
N ASN A 153 -6.79 -10.17 -16.74
CA ASN A 153 -8.20 -10.55 -16.46
C ASN A 153 -9.22 -9.39 -16.25
N PHE A 154 -8.80 -8.14 -16.35
CA PHE A 154 -9.64 -6.93 -16.28
C PHE A 154 -10.47 -6.71 -17.55
N GLN A 155 -10.26 -7.52 -18.59
CA GLN A 155 -11.05 -7.48 -19.82
C GLN A 155 -12.56 -7.73 -19.60
N LYS A 156 -12.99 -8.16 -18.40
CA LYS A 156 -14.42 -8.24 -18.04
C LYS A 156 -14.92 -7.13 -17.10
N ALA A 157 -14.07 -6.25 -16.61
CA ALA A 157 -14.46 -5.21 -15.66
C ALA A 157 -14.04 -3.82 -16.16
N THR A 158 -15.03 -3.12 -16.69
CA THR A 158 -15.16 -1.68 -16.89
C THR A 158 -14.93 -0.82 -15.63
N THR A 159 -14.26 -1.33 -14.61
CA THR A 159 -14.23 -0.71 -13.29
C THR A 159 -13.08 0.27 -13.17
N GLU A 160 -13.41 1.56 -13.15
CA GLU A 160 -12.56 2.71 -12.76
C GLU A 160 -11.90 2.54 -11.38
N TYR A 161 -12.35 1.56 -10.60
CA TYR A 161 -11.98 1.33 -9.21
C TYR A 161 -11.36 -0.05 -8.95
N ILE A 162 -10.42 -0.08 -8.02
CA ILE A 162 -9.68 -1.25 -7.54
C ILE A 162 -10.09 -1.51 -6.08
N SER A 163 -10.44 -2.76 -5.77
CA SER A 163 -10.73 -3.19 -4.39
C SER A 163 -9.45 -3.53 -3.63
N PHE A 164 -9.51 -3.60 -2.28
CA PHE A 164 -8.36 -4.01 -1.47
C PHE A 164 -7.82 -5.39 -1.88
N THR A 165 -8.71 -6.35 -2.15
CA THR A 165 -8.32 -7.69 -2.60
C THR A 165 -7.55 -7.66 -3.91
N GLU A 166 -7.98 -6.82 -4.86
CA GLU A 166 -7.31 -6.69 -6.15
C GLU A 166 -5.96 -5.98 -6.00
N PHE A 167 -5.91 -4.92 -5.19
CA PHE A 167 -4.65 -4.26 -4.84
C PHE A 167 -3.62 -5.24 -4.26
N CYS A 168 -3.99 -6.08 -3.29
CA CYS A 168 -3.08 -7.09 -2.72
C CYS A 168 -2.56 -8.09 -3.76
N LYS A 169 -3.38 -8.52 -4.73
CA LYS A 169 -2.92 -9.38 -5.82
C LYS A 169 -1.85 -8.69 -6.66
N GLN A 170 -2.05 -7.41 -6.96
CA GLN A 170 -1.11 -6.61 -7.77
C GLN A 170 0.21 -6.36 -7.04
N VAL A 171 0.17 -6.14 -5.72
CA VAL A 171 1.36 -6.12 -4.84
C VAL A 171 2.10 -7.45 -4.94
N LYS A 172 1.39 -8.58 -4.79
CA LYS A 172 1.97 -9.93 -4.83
C LYS A 172 2.65 -10.22 -6.17
N VAL A 173 1.99 -9.91 -7.29
CA VAL A 173 2.55 -10.10 -8.64
C VAL A 173 3.83 -9.28 -8.83
N ARG A 174 3.83 -7.99 -8.45
CA ARG A 174 5.01 -7.13 -8.59
C ARG A 174 6.17 -7.57 -7.72
N ARG A 175 5.88 -8.05 -6.51
CA ARG A 175 6.90 -8.62 -5.63
C ARG A 175 7.60 -9.82 -6.26
N MET A 176 6.83 -10.75 -6.85
CA MET A 176 7.41 -11.89 -7.56
C MET A 176 8.25 -11.48 -8.78
N LEU A 177 7.86 -10.43 -9.50
CA LEU A 177 8.60 -9.95 -10.66
C LEU A 177 9.94 -9.29 -10.29
N LYS A 178 10.02 -8.64 -9.12
CA LYS A 178 11.26 -8.03 -8.62
C LYS A 178 12.28 -9.05 -8.11
N GLN A 179 11.83 -10.24 -7.71
CA GLN A 179 12.68 -11.33 -7.22
C GLN A 179 13.31 -12.17 -8.36
N ARG A 180 13.05 -11.84 -9.63
CA ARG A 180 13.64 -12.47 -10.81
C ARG A 180 14.71 -11.57 -11.41
#